data_AF-A0A1A9LJA7-F1
#
_entry.id   AF-A0A1A9LJA7-F1
#
_cell.length_a   1.000
_cell.length_b   1.000
_cell.length_c   1.000
_cell.angle_alpha   90.00
_cell.angle_beta   90.00
_cell.angle_gamma   90.00
#
_symmetry.space_group_name_H-M   'P 1'
#
loop_
_entity.id
_entity.type
_entity.pdbx_description
1 polymer ?
#
loop_
_entity_poly.entity_id
_entity_poly.type
_entity_poly.pdbx_seq_one_letter_code
_entity_poly.pdbx_strand_id
1 'polypeptide(L)'
;MKVLQISISPETNFYFYERQNIFGEWLNEAVFDSDIYIDGGSEHGIVKGDYLSSVYKSQLFDVNGNMFGEKIEDDYNFLVVVDVFPNYCITKIKDFAYQIYNDKYLPQKLRKLGQNPQFAQLFPIDINQEVLLIPREEKNDWLAIDELYASISYNETPLRTDIELYKKIIVAAEKFIDKYKNGKGYFLPAAYFQKGFALHKIDKFEESNKAFREYLRLFPYDVSARGANSWIYENNLKISKYLDTKKTKILFLAANPIDSDRLRLDEEINQIDKQLKMAQLRDSFELIQKWALSPMELQQVLLDHNPDIVHFSGHGLIDGIVLEGEDGKAKNVSTGALANIFKILAGNISCVVLNACYSSNQALAINSHVPHVVGMKKAMPDDAAIAFSVGFYKGIGAGKPVEVAFALGVNGIELEGCSGSDFPILLPI
;
A
#
# COMPACT_ATOMS: atom_id res chain seq x y z
N MET A 1 15.07 13.29 44.99
CA MET A 1 14.35 12.03 44.76
C MET A 1 13.31 11.82 45.87
N LYS A 2 12.04 12.10 45.58
CA LYS A 2 10.85 11.68 46.35
C LYS A 2 9.73 11.48 45.33
N VAL A 3 9.27 10.23 45.18
CA VAL A 3 8.09 9.90 44.39
C VAL A 3 6.87 10.21 45.26
N LEU A 4 5.97 11.03 44.74
CA LEU A 4 4.68 11.33 45.38
C LEU A 4 3.59 11.09 44.33
N GLN A 5 3.00 9.90 44.41
CA GLN A 5 1.82 9.54 43.65
C GLN A 5 0.60 9.97 44.47
N ILE A 6 -0.12 10.97 44.01
CA ILE A 6 -1.44 11.33 44.56
C ILE A 6 -2.42 11.31 43.40
N SER A 7 -3.41 10.44 43.51
CA SER A 7 -4.55 10.36 42.61
C SER A 7 -5.80 10.64 43.42
N ILE A 8 -6.59 11.66 43.05
CA ILE A 8 -7.95 11.83 43.56
C ILE A 8 -8.86 12.27 42.39
N SER A 9 -9.96 11.53 42.30
CA SER A 9 -11.10 11.56 41.38
C SER A 9 -11.77 12.94 41.22
N PRO A 10 -12.42 13.22 40.07
CA PRO A 10 -13.16 14.45 39.84
C PRO A 10 -14.49 14.40 40.59
N GLU A 11 -14.70 15.29 41.57
CA GLU A 11 -16.01 15.89 41.81
C GLU A 11 -15.96 17.05 42.84
N THR A 12 -16.61 18.15 42.45
CA THR A 12 -17.21 19.23 43.27
C THR A 12 -16.34 20.33 43.92
N ASN A 13 -16.37 21.49 43.25
CA ASN A 13 -16.86 22.81 43.69
C ASN A 13 -16.25 23.59 44.90
N PHE A 14 -16.00 24.87 44.59
CA PHE A 14 -15.98 26.08 45.43
C PHE A 14 -14.75 26.37 46.32
N TYR A 15 -13.91 27.32 45.86
CA TYR A 15 -13.45 28.56 46.53
C TYR A 15 -12.23 29.10 45.76
N PHE A 16 -12.47 29.83 44.67
CA PHE A 16 -11.47 30.06 43.60
C PHE A 16 -10.76 31.43 43.61
N TYR A 17 -11.23 32.44 44.35
CA TYR A 17 -10.76 33.82 44.10
C TYR A 17 -9.60 34.34 44.98
N GLU A 18 -9.28 33.73 46.13
CA GLU A 18 -8.17 34.21 46.99
C GLU A 18 -6.86 33.44 46.86
N ARG A 19 -6.82 32.29 46.16
CA ARG A 19 -5.56 31.53 45.94
C ARG A 19 -4.79 31.94 44.68
N GLN A 20 -5.39 32.71 43.77
CA GLN A 20 -4.73 33.16 42.54
C GLN A 20 -3.60 34.17 42.80
N ASN A 21 -3.69 35.00 43.85
CA ASN A 21 -2.59 35.91 44.20
C ASN A 21 -1.40 35.19 44.86
N ILE A 22 -1.67 34.15 45.66
CA ILE A 22 -0.61 33.34 46.29
C ILE A 22 0.11 32.46 45.25
N PHE A 23 -0.60 31.95 44.23
CA PHE A 23 0.01 31.14 43.16
C PHE A 23 0.82 31.98 42.16
N GLY A 24 0.41 33.23 41.90
CA GLY A 24 1.19 34.20 41.12
C GLY A 24 2.48 34.63 41.83
N GLU A 25 2.46 34.76 43.15
CA GLU A 25 3.67 35.00 43.97
C GLU A 25 4.57 33.75 44.04
N TRP A 26 3.98 32.55 44.13
CA TRP A 26 4.74 31.28 44.16
C TRP A 26 5.49 30.98 42.85
N LEU A 27 4.90 31.29 41.69
CA LEU A 27 5.57 31.22 40.38
C LEU A 27 6.71 32.23 40.24
N ASN A 28 6.64 33.36 40.96
CA ASN A 28 7.66 34.39 40.97
C ASN A 28 8.85 34.01 41.89
N GLU A 29 8.62 33.21 42.95
CA GLU A 29 9.68 32.71 43.84
C GLU A 29 10.33 31.40 43.36
N ALA A 30 9.59 30.49 42.69
CA ALA A 30 10.11 29.18 42.31
C ALA A 30 11.00 29.16 41.04
N VAL A 31 10.98 30.24 40.24
CA VAL A 31 11.66 30.32 38.93
C VAL A 31 12.84 31.31 38.92
N PHE A 32 12.93 32.19 39.93
CA PHE A 32 13.88 33.31 39.87
C PHE A 32 15.29 33.04 40.40
N ASP A 33 15.51 31.93 41.10
CA ASP A 33 16.82 31.65 41.74
C ASP A 33 17.23 30.17 41.67
N SER A 34 16.82 29.47 40.61
CA SER A 34 17.22 28.05 40.43
C SER A 34 18.51 27.93 39.64
N ASP A 35 19.52 27.31 40.27
CA ASP A 35 20.79 26.96 39.64
C ASP A 35 20.63 25.97 38.49
N ILE A 36 21.44 26.19 37.45
CA ILE A 36 21.52 25.39 36.23
C ILE A 36 22.30 24.10 36.51
N TYR A 37 21.72 22.96 36.14
CA TYR A 37 22.48 21.74 35.88
C TYR A 37 22.36 21.38 34.41
N ILE A 38 23.44 21.64 33.66
CA ILE A 38 23.64 21.06 32.33
C ILE A 38 24.12 19.63 32.56
N ASP A 39 23.26 18.65 32.26
CA ASP A 39 23.76 17.31 31.95
C ASP A 39 24.49 17.42 30.62
N GLY A 40 25.82 17.32 30.66
CA GLY A 40 26.73 17.54 29.55
C GLY A 40 26.72 16.39 28.53
N GLY A 41 25.53 15.96 28.10
CA GLY A 41 25.24 14.87 27.17
C GLY A 41 26.47 14.29 26.49
N SER A 42 26.86 13.10 26.95
CA SER A 42 27.89 12.18 26.41
C SER A 42 28.88 12.75 25.38
N GLU A 43 30.14 12.87 25.81
CA GLU A 43 31.39 12.92 25.03
C GLU A 43 31.62 14.04 23.99
N HIS A 44 30.61 14.81 23.54
CA HIS A 44 30.80 15.73 22.40
C HIS A 44 30.41 17.22 22.58
N GLY A 45 29.68 17.60 23.63
CA GLY A 45 29.36 19.01 23.91
C GLY A 45 28.39 19.67 22.90
N ILE A 46 27.72 20.76 23.30
CA ILE A 46 26.78 21.52 22.46
C ILE A 46 27.52 22.64 21.73
N VAL A 47 27.29 22.79 20.43
CA VAL A 47 27.90 23.82 19.56
C VAL A 47 26.86 24.52 18.68
N LYS A 48 27.21 25.72 18.19
CA LYS A 48 26.36 26.50 17.26
C LYS A 48 25.94 25.63 16.08
N GLY A 49 24.63 25.56 15.81
CA GLY A 49 24.04 24.71 14.79
C GLY A 49 23.61 23.33 15.28
N ASP A 50 23.64 23.04 16.58
CA ASP A 50 22.97 21.87 17.15
C ASP A 50 21.46 22.06 17.24
N TYR A 51 20.75 20.94 17.35
CA TYR A 51 19.30 20.91 17.31
C TYR A 51 18.74 20.16 18.50
N LEU A 52 17.82 20.81 19.19
CA LEU A 52 17.15 20.26 20.36
C LEU A 52 15.66 20.11 20.07
N SER A 53 15.08 19.05 20.60
CA SER A 53 13.63 18.86 20.65
C SER A 53 13.14 18.73 22.08
N SER A 54 12.01 19.35 22.39
CA SER A 54 11.38 19.23 23.71
C SER A 54 10.73 17.87 23.90
N VAL A 55 11.02 17.21 25.02
CA VAL A 55 10.48 15.88 25.36
C VAL A 55 9.12 15.98 26.09
N TYR A 56 8.78 17.14 26.67
CA TYR A 56 7.53 17.32 27.41
C TYR A 56 6.39 17.93 26.58
N LYS A 57 5.24 17.24 26.60
CA LYS A 57 3.93 17.66 26.07
C LYS A 57 2.89 17.44 27.19
N SER A 58 2.45 18.49 27.88
CA SER A 58 1.38 18.41 28.91
C SER A 58 0.10 19.07 28.41
N GLN A 59 -1.07 18.54 28.81
CA GLN A 59 -2.38 19.17 28.63
C GLN A 59 -2.45 20.46 29.46
N LEU A 60 -3.06 21.52 28.90
CA LEU A 60 -3.20 22.81 29.57
C LEU A 60 -4.54 22.87 30.31
N PHE A 61 -4.46 22.77 31.63
CA PHE A 61 -5.62 22.85 32.51
C PHE A 61 -5.69 24.22 33.16
N ASP A 62 -6.89 24.79 33.14
CA ASP A 62 -7.14 26.02 33.84
C ASP A 62 -7.14 25.69 35.33
N VAL A 63 -7.21 26.75 36.09
CA VAL A 63 -7.18 26.67 37.54
C VAL A 63 -8.35 25.83 38.11
N ASN A 64 -9.46 25.69 37.37
CA ASN A 64 -10.64 24.91 37.75
C ASN A 64 -10.56 23.44 37.28
N GLY A 65 -9.45 23.02 36.68
CA GLY A 65 -9.30 21.69 36.09
C GLY A 65 -9.99 21.53 34.73
N ASN A 66 -10.50 22.62 34.13
CA ASN A 66 -11.01 22.57 32.78
C ASN A 66 -9.83 22.61 31.80
N MET A 67 -9.78 21.66 30.89
CA MET A 67 -8.85 21.72 29.76
C MET A 67 -9.22 22.93 28.90
N PHE A 68 -8.41 23.99 28.93
CA PHE A 68 -8.65 25.22 28.17
C PHE A 68 -7.79 25.32 26.91
N GLY A 69 -6.87 24.36 26.76
CA GLY A 69 -6.15 24.13 25.53
C GLY A 69 -5.90 22.65 25.40
N GLU A 70 -6.43 22.07 24.32
CA GLU A 70 -5.78 20.91 23.77
C GLU A 70 -4.44 21.36 23.19
N LYS A 71 -3.44 20.51 23.38
CA LYS A 71 -2.18 20.58 22.64
C LYS A 71 -2.52 20.79 21.16
N ILE A 72 -2.09 21.90 20.58
CA ILE A 72 -2.10 22.05 19.13
C ILE A 72 -1.20 20.94 18.59
N GLU A 73 -1.77 20.09 17.74
CA GLU A 73 -1.03 19.13 16.93
C GLU A 73 -0.04 19.92 16.08
N ASP A 74 1.16 20.15 16.59
CA ASP A 74 2.33 20.23 15.74
C ASP A 74 3.45 19.41 16.34
N ASP A 75 4.08 18.70 15.42
CA ASP A 75 5.26 17.92 15.64
C ASP A 75 6.49 18.77 15.46
N TYR A 76 7.48 18.42 16.28
CA TYR A 76 8.84 18.89 16.20
C TYR A 76 9.00 20.35 16.63
N ASN A 77 8.98 20.58 17.96
CA ASN A 77 9.62 21.78 18.50
C ASN A 77 11.12 21.68 18.17
N PHE A 78 11.56 22.44 17.18
CA PHE A 78 12.93 22.41 16.72
C PHE A 78 13.65 23.68 17.10
N LEU A 79 14.53 23.55 18.09
CA LEU A 79 15.37 24.63 18.58
C LEU A 79 16.73 24.52 17.91
N VAL A 80 17.10 25.56 17.15
CA VAL A 80 18.42 25.70 16.54
C VAL A 80 19.30 26.48 17.49
N VAL A 81 20.41 25.91 17.92
CA VAL A 81 21.39 26.64 18.73
C VAL A 81 22.05 27.71 17.86
N VAL A 82 21.74 28.98 18.12
CA VAL A 82 22.31 30.12 17.39
C VAL A 82 23.60 30.63 18.02
N ASP A 83 23.75 30.44 19.32
CA ASP A 83 24.94 30.83 20.08
C ASP A 83 25.12 29.95 21.34
N VAL A 84 26.37 29.80 21.80
CA VAL A 84 26.73 28.95 22.94
C VAL A 84 27.59 29.73 23.92
N PHE A 85 27.19 29.70 25.19
CA PHE A 85 27.88 30.30 26.33
C PHE A 85 28.31 29.20 27.31
N PRO A 86 29.25 29.47 28.24
CA PRO A 86 29.75 28.46 29.17
C PRO A 86 28.66 27.74 29.98
N ASN A 87 27.54 28.41 30.27
CA ASN A 87 26.48 27.90 31.15
C ASN A 87 25.10 27.81 30.49
N TYR A 88 24.94 28.24 29.23
CA TYR A 88 23.66 28.18 28.52
C TYR A 88 23.86 28.29 27.00
N CYS A 89 22.84 27.93 26.23
CA CYS A 89 22.81 28.19 24.80
C CYS A 89 21.63 29.10 24.46
N ILE A 90 21.79 29.89 23.39
CA ILE A 90 20.69 30.66 22.83
C ILE A 90 20.15 29.90 21.63
N THR A 91 18.83 29.73 21.57
CA THR A 91 18.18 28.96 20.52
C THR A 91 17.13 29.74 19.77
N LYS A 92 16.90 29.39 18.50
CA LYS A 92 15.82 29.89 17.64
C LYS A 92 14.87 28.75 17.30
N ILE A 93 13.55 28.98 17.37
CA ILE A 93 12.55 28.02 16.90
C ILE A 93 12.38 28.14 15.39
N LYS A 94 12.40 27.02 14.67
CA LYS A 94 12.34 27.02 13.20
C LYS A 94 10.93 26.75 12.65
N ASP A 95 10.10 25.99 13.38
CA ASP A 95 8.76 25.54 12.97
C ASP A 95 7.78 25.69 14.16
N PHE A 96 6.57 26.23 13.97
CA PHE A 96 5.71 26.63 15.12
C PHE A 96 4.22 26.24 15.01
N ALA A 97 3.74 25.49 16.03
CA ALA A 97 2.38 25.51 16.59
C ALA A 97 2.10 26.69 17.55
N TYR A 98 3.15 27.13 18.24
CA TYR A 98 3.05 27.94 19.48
C TYR A 98 3.36 29.43 19.27
N GLN A 99 3.45 29.90 18.03
CA GLN A 99 3.83 31.28 17.70
C GLN A 99 2.92 32.31 18.39
N ILE A 100 1.60 32.06 18.40
CA ILE A 100 0.60 32.95 19.01
C ILE A 100 0.79 33.09 20.53
N TYR A 101 1.10 32.00 21.22
CA TYR A 101 1.38 32.04 22.66
C TYR A 101 2.65 32.84 22.93
N ASN A 102 3.70 32.59 22.17
CA ASN A 102 5.00 33.21 22.38
C ASN A 102 5.02 34.70 22.05
N ASP A 103 4.39 35.15 20.95
CA ASP A 103 4.33 36.57 20.58
C ASP A 103 3.70 37.44 21.70
N LYS A 104 2.82 36.85 22.52
CA LYS A 104 2.19 37.52 23.66
C LYS A 104 3.12 37.73 24.86
N TYR A 105 4.04 36.80 25.12
CA TYR A 105 4.89 36.80 26.34
C TYR A 105 6.37 37.11 26.08
N LEU A 106 6.82 36.97 24.82
CA LEU A 106 8.19 37.22 24.37
C LEU A 106 8.69 38.66 24.64
N PRO A 107 7.88 39.73 24.47
CA PRO A 107 8.32 41.08 24.77
C PRO A 107 8.66 41.32 26.25
N GLN A 108 8.11 40.53 27.17
CA GLN A 108 8.38 40.65 28.61
C GLN A 108 9.67 39.91 29.01
N LYS A 109 9.92 38.71 28.46
CA LYS A 109 11.16 37.96 28.68
C LYS A 109 12.38 38.67 28.08
N LEU A 110 12.27 39.26 26.89
CA LEU A 110 13.37 39.99 26.23
C LEU A 110 13.79 41.28 26.96
N ARG A 111 12.86 41.96 27.66
CA ARG A 111 13.20 43.14 28.47
C ARG A 111 14.16 42.82 29.62
N LYS A 112 14.18 41.59 30.13
CA LYS A 112 15.10 41.15 31.19
C LYS A 112 16.52 40.81 30.68
N LEU A 113 16.66 40.47 29.39
CA LEU A 113 17.93 40.06 28.78
C LEU A 113 18.66 41.22 28.06
N GLY A 114 18.16 42.45 28.16
CA GLY A 114 18.67 43.61 27.44
C GLY A 114 18.02 43.75 26.06
N GLN A 115 17.51 44.94 25.75
CA GLN A 115 16.78 45.22 24.52
C GLN A 115 17.74 45.22 23.32
N ASN A 116 17.96 44.07 22.68
CA ASN A 116 18.56 43.99 21.35
C ASN A 116 17.51 43.43 20.36
N PRO A 117 17.12 44.19 19.32
CA PRO A 117 16.17 43.77 18.30
C PRO A 117 16.53 42.46 17.59
N GLN A 118 17.83 42.08 17.55
CA GLN A 118 18.26 40.80 16.97
C GLN A 118 17.78 39.57 17.76
N PHE A 119 17.44 39.73 19.04
CA PHE A 119 17.00 38.63 19.91
C PHE A 119 15.49 38.35 19.85
N ALA A 120 14.73 39.09 19.03
CA ALA A 120 13.28 38.96 18.89
C ALA A 120 12.77 37.59 18.40
N GLN A 121 13.67 36.68 17.97
CA GLN A 121 13.32 35.32 17.52
C GLN A 121 13.98 34.22 18.39
N LEU A 122 14.57 34.61 19.53
CA LEU A 122 15.35 33.71 20.38
C LEU A 122 14.56 33.34 21.62
N PHE A 123 14.62 32.06 21.99
CA PHE A 123 13.88 31.50 23.10
C PHE A 123 14.83 30.87 24.12
N PRO A 124 14.70 31.22 25.41
CA PRO A 124 15.37 30.48 26.46
C PRO A 124 14.69 29.11 26.60
N ILE A 125 15.50 28.06 26.79
CA ILE A 125 15.01 26.76 27.23
C ILE A 125 14.69 26.91 28.72
N ASP A 126 13.46 26.61 29.12
CA ASP A 126 13.06 26.75 30.52
C ASP A 126 13.82 25.72 31.39
N ILE A 127 14.14 26.12 32.61
CA ILE A 127 14.84 25.27 33.58
C ILE A 127 13.95 24.04 33.87
N ASN A 128 14.55 22.83 33.82
CA ASN A 128 13.90 21.52 33.94
C ASN A 128 13.12 21.02 32.70
N GLN A 129 13.18 21.72 31.57
CA GLN A 129 12.66 21.19 30.31
C GLN A 129 13.61 20.10 29.76
N GLU A 130 13.16 18.86 29.74
CA GLU A 130 13.92 17.76 29.12
C GLU A 130 13.94 17.96 27.60
N VAL A 131 15.16 17.91 27.05
CA VAL A 131 15.43 18.13 25.63
C VAL A 131 16.25 16.98 25.06
N LEU A 132 15.88 16.54 23.86
CA LEU A 132 16.60 15.55 23.08
C LEU A 132 17.54 16.27 22.10
N LEU A 133 18.84 15.99 22.18
CA LEU A 133 19.81 16.41 21.17
C LEU A 133 19.69 15.54 19.91
N ILE A 134 19.42 16.17 18.77
CA ILE A 134 19.35 15.51 17.48
C ILE A 134 20.74 15.56 16.82
N PRO A 135 21.33 14.41 16.44
CA PRO A 135 22.61 14.39 15.75
C PRO A 135 22.59 15.21 14.46
N ARG A 136 23.61 16.05 14.23
CA ARG A 136 23.73 16.88 13.01
C ARG A 136 23.66 16.07 11.72
N GLU A 137 24.28 14.90 11.74
CA GLU A 137 24.30 14.00 10.59
C GLU A 137 22.88 13.57 10.22
N GLU A 138 22.09 13.14 11.19
CA GLU A 138 20.69 12.77 10.99
C GLU A 138 19.88 13.91 10.40
N LYS A 139 20.05 15.12 10.95
CA LYS A 139 19.37 16.28 10.40
C LYS A 139 19.77 16.57 8.95
N ASN A 140 21.06 16.54 8.63
CA ASN A 140 21.51 16.86 7.28
C ASN A 140 20.92 15.86 6.27
N ASP A 141 20.82 14.59 6.65
CA ASP A 141 20.15 13.57 5.84
C ASP A 141 18.64 13.81 5.77
N TRP A 142 18.01 14.27 6.86
CA TRP A 142 16.58 14.65 6.87
C TRP A 142 16.27 15.84 5.96
N LEU A 143 17.10 16.89 5.97
CA LEU A 143 16.90 18.09 5.15
C LEU A 143 16.81 17.76 3.65
N ALA A 144 17.55 16.75 3.18
CA ALA A 144 17.47 16.31 1.79
C ALA A 144 16.08 15.75 1.42
N ILE A 145 15.37 15.15 2.37
CA ILE A 145 13.99 14.67 2.18
C ILE A 145 13.01 15.84 2.32
N ASP A 146 13.20 16.65 3.36
CA ASP A 146 12.31 17.76 3.70
C ASP A 146 12.26 18.83 2.59
N GLU A 147 13.40 19.16 1.97
CA GLU A 147 13.45 20.09 0.83
C GLU A 147 12.72 19.56 -0.41
N LEU A 148 12.83 18.25 -0.67
CA LEU A 148 12.07 17.60 -1.75
C LEU A 148 10.57 17.67 -1.46
N TYR A 149 10.19 17.41 -0.20
CA TYR A 149 8.80 17.42 0.23
C TYR A 149 8.19 18.83 0.17
N ALA A 150 8.93 19.85 0.62
CA ALA A 150 8.53 21.25 0.56
C ALA A 150 8.36 21.77 -0.88
N SER A 151 8.97 21.11 -1.86
CA SER A 151 8.88 21.47 -3.28
C SER A 151 7.64 20.91 -3.99
N ILE A 152 6.82 20.10 -3.31
CA ILE A 152 5.65 19.44 -3.89
C ILE A 152 4.48 20.40 -4.01
N SER A 153 3.79 20.36 -5.16
CA SER A 153 2.46 20.99 -5.27
C SER A 153 1.38 20.08 -4.67
N TYR A 154 0.57 20.60 -3.74
CA TYR A 154 -0.48 19.84 -3.05
C TYR A 154 -1.75 19.68 -3.88
N ASN A 155 -1.63 19.07 -5.06
CA ASN A 155 -2.74 18.83 -5.97
C ASN A 155 -3.38 17.44 -5.75
N GLU A 156 -4.67 17.31 -6.09
CA GLU A 156 -5.37 16.01 -6.10
C GLU A 156 -4.80 15.08 -7.17
N THR A 157 -4.52 15.64 -8.37
CA THR A 157 -3.85 14.94 -9.47
C THR A 157 -2.42 15.48 -9.58
N PRO A 158 -1.38 14.67 -9.28
CA PRO A 158 0.01 15.11 -9.36
C PRO A 158 0.44 15.47 -10.78
N LEU A 159 1.24 16.53 -10.93
CA LEU A 159 1.91 16.82 -12.19
C LEU A 159 3.04 15.82 -12.43
N ARG A 160 3.50 15.68 -13.69
CA ARG A 160 4.67 14.84 -14.01
C ARG A 160 5.90 15.21 -13.18
N THR A 161 6.09 16.50 -12.90
CA THR A 161 7.16 17.00 -12.03
C THR A 161 7.01 16.51 -10.59
N ASP A 162 5.78 16.49 -10.05
CA ASP A 162 5.50 15.98 -8.70
C ASP A 162 5.75 14.47 -8.63
N ILE A 163 5.38 13.70 -9.66
CA ILE A 163 5.65 12.25 -9.72
C ILE A 163 7.16 11.96 -9.58
N GLU A 164 8.01 12.73 -10.28
CA GLU A 164 9.46 12.58 -10.16
C GLU A 164 9.99 13.02 -8.78
N LEU A 165 9.38 14.02 -8.15
CA LEU A 165 9.69 14.40 -6.77
C LEU A 165 9.30 13.29 -5.78
N TYR A 166 8.09 12.73 -5.87
CA TYR A 166 7.66 11.62 -5.02
C TYR A 166 8.58 10.41 -5.13
N LYS A 167 9.04 10.05 -6.35
CA LYS A 167 10.04 8.99 -6.53
C LYS A 167 11.35 9.29 -5.81
N LYS A 168 11.85 10.53 -5.88
CA LYS A 168 13.05 10.96 -5.15
C LYS A 168 12.86 10.88 -3.64
N ILE A 169 11.69 11.27 -3.13
CA ILE A 169 11.34 11.18 -1.71
C ILE A 169 11.34 9.73 -1.24
N ILE A 170 10.74 8.80 -2.02
CA ILE A 170 10.74 7.38 -1.68
C ILE A 170 12.18 6.87 -1.53
N VAL A 171 13.06 7.16 -2.50
CA VAL A 171 14.47 6.72 -2.47
C VAL A 171 15.23 7.35 -1.30
N ALA A 172 15.01 8.64 -1.05
CA ALA A 172 15.68 9.35 0.04
C ALA A 172 15.22 8.85 1.41
N ALA A 173 13.91 8.66 1.59
CA ALA A 173 13.33 8.09 2.80
C ALA A 173 13.79 6.65 3.05
N GLU A 174 13.92 5.82 2.02
CA GLU A 174 14.47 4.46 2.15
C GLU A 174 15.91 4.46 2.65
N LYS A 175 16.76 5.30 2.07
CA LYS A 175 18.15 5.47 2.53
C LYS A 175 18.22 5.93 3.98
N PHE A 176 17.38 6.89 4.35
CA PHE A 176 17.29 7.40 5.71
C PHE A 176 16.85 6.31 6.70
N ILE A 177 15.76 5.61 6.38
CA ILE A 177 15.25 4.50 7.19
C ILE A 177 16.32 3.43 7.36
N ASP A 178 17.00 3.02 6.30
CA ASP A 178 18.04 1.98 6.38
C ASP A 178 19.21 2.38 7.27
N LYS A 179 19.57 3.67 7.26
CA LYS A 179 20.64 4.21 8.09
C LYS A 179 20.26 4.29 9.57
N TYR A 180 19.01 4.66 9.89
CA TYR A 180 18.61 5.00 11.26
C TYR A 180 17.73 3.95 11.97
N LYS A 181 17.22 2.91 11.27
CA LYS A 181 16.26 1.90 11.78
C LYS A 181 16.67 1.15 13.06
N ASN A 182 17.96 1.09 13.39
CA ASN A 182 18.49 0.35 14.55
C ASN A 182 18.53 1.17 15.86
N GLY A 183 17.78 2.28 15.95
CA GLY A 183 17.26 2.73 17.23
C GLY A 183 17.62 4.13 17.74
N LYS A 184 17.87 5.14 16.88
CA LYS A 184 18.09 6.54 17.36
C LYS A 184 17.61 7.68 16.46
N GLY A 185 16.94 7.40 15.34
CA GLY A 185 16.53 8.46 14.43
C GLY A 185 15.28 9.21 14.91
N TYR A 186 15.45 10.45 15.36
CA TYR A 186 14.36 11.36 15.68
C TYR A 186 13.38 11.56 14.51
N PHE A 187 13.87 11.65 13.27
CA PHE A 187 13.04 11.89 12.08
C PHE A 187 12.54 10.60 11.42
N LEU A 188 12.77 9.42 12.02
CA LEU A 188 12.26 8.15 11.48
C LEU A 188 10.74 8.14 11.26
N PRO A 189 9.89 8.59 12.21
CA PRO A 189 8.45 8.59 12.00
C PRO A 189 8.06 9.40 10.76
N ALA A 190 8.66 10.58 10.58
CA ALA A 190 8.42 11.45 9.44
C ALA A 190 8.89 10.81 8.12
N ALA A 191 10.07 10.17 8.10
CA ALA A 191 10.58 9.48 6.92
C ALA A 191 9.67 8.32 6.48
N TYR A 192 9.22 7.49 7.43
CA TYR A 192 8.28 6.41 7.15
C TYR A 192 6.93 6.94 6.64
N PHE A 193 6.41 7.99 7.27
CA PHE A 193 5.13 8.59 6.88
C PHE A 193 5.20 9.20 5.48
N GLN A 194 6.22 10.02 5.20
CA GLN A 194 6.41 10.63 3.89
C GLN A 194 6.66 9.60 2.79
N LYS A 195 7.34 8.48 3.09
CA LYS A 195 7.44 7.34 2.16
C LYS A 195 6.06 6.77 1.83
N GLY A 196 5.23 6.49 2.84
CA GLY A 196 3.86 5.98 2.64
C GLY A 196 3.00 6.93 1.81
N PHE A 197 3.06 8.23 2.09
CA PHE A 197 2.34 9.26 1.35
C PHE A 197 2.83 9.40 -0.10
N ALA A 198 4.14 9.44 -0.32
CA ALA A 198 4.72 9.52 -1.66
C ALA A 198 4.32 8.31 -2.52
N LEU A 199 4.29 7.11 -1.95
CA LEU A 199 3.80 5.89 -2.61
C LEU A 199 2.31 5.99 -2.99
N HIS A 200 1.47 6.52 -2.10
CA HIS A 200 0.05 6.77 -2.40
C HIS A 200 -0.09 7.71 -3.61
N LYS A 201 0.71 8.77 -3.66
CA LYS A 201 0.61 9.80 -4.70
C LYS A 201 1.07 9.32 -6.08
N ILE A 202 1.77 8.19 -6.17
CA ILE A 202 2.14 7.56 -7.44
C ILE A 202 1.38 6.25 -7.68
N ASP A 203 0.20 6.12 -7.06
CA ASP A 203 -0.73 5.00 -7.19
C ASP A 203 -0.17 3.62 -6.78
N LYS A 204 0.90 3.60 -5.98
CA LYS A 204 1.46 2.38 -5.38
C LYS A 204 0.80 2.07 -4.04
N PHE A 205 -0.50 1.83 -4.07
CA PHE A 205 -1.34 1.72 -2.87
C PHE A 205 -0.97 0.55 -1.96
N GLU A 206 -0.56 -0.59 -2.52
CA GLU A 206 -0.16 -1.76 -1.73
C GLU A 206 1.16 -1.51 -0.99
N GLU A 207 2.16 -0.94 -1.66
CA GLU A 207 3.43 -0.56 -1.04
C GLU A 207 3.24 0.58 -0.04
N SER A 208 2.37 1.54 -0.35
CA SER A 208 1.96 2.60 0.58
C SER A 208 1.36 2.00 1.86
N ASN A 209 0.45 1.03 1.74
CA ASN A 209 -0.11 0.30 2.88
C ASN A 209 0.95 -0.45 3.68
N LYS A 210 1.91 -1.11 3.01
CA LYS A 210 3.03 -1.77 3.69
C LYS A 210 3.87 -0.76 4.50
N ALA A 211 4.17 0.39 3.91
CA ALA A 211 4.92 1.46 4.59
C ALA A 211 4.16 2.03 5.80
N PHE A 212 2.86 2.34 5.66
CA PHE A 212 2.05 2.86 6.76
C PHE A 212 1.82 1.82 7.88
N ARG A 213 1.66 0.54 7.54
CA ARG A 213 1.57 -0.53 8.56
C ARG A 213 2.87 -0.71 9.32
N GLU A 214 4.00 -0.64 8.64
CA GLU A 214 5.30 -0.70 9.30
C GLU A 214 5.55 0.52 10.19
N TYR A 215 5.17 1.72 9.72
CA TYR A 215 5.14 2.94 10.52
C TYR A 215 4.29 2.78 11.79
N LEU A 216 3.05 2.30 11.67
CA LEU A 216 2.16 2.06 12.82
C LEU A 216 2.69 0.98 13.78
N ARG A 217 3.42 -0.02 13.26
CA ARG A 217 4.05 -1.06 14.08
C ARG A 217 5.19 -0.50 14.93
N LEU A 218 6.00 0.39 14.35
CA LEU A 218 7.17 0.97 15.00
C LEU A 218 6.83 2.18 15.88
N PHE A 219 5.85 2.98 15.45
CA PHE A 219 5.48 4.26 16.06
C PHE A 219 3.96 4.36 16.32
N PRO A 220 3.36 3.42 17.09
CA PRO A 220 1.90 3.35 17.28
C PRO A 220 1.30 4.57 17.99
N TYR A 221 2.12 5.38 18.66
CA TYR A 221 1.70 6.57 19.42
C TYR A 221 2.20 7.88 18.81
N ASP A 222 2.86 7.84 17.65
CA ASP A 222 3.22 9.05 16.92
C ASP A 222 1.95 9.74 16.41
N VAL A 223 1.92 11.06 16.39
CA VAL A 223 0.64 11.77 16.13
C VAL A 223 0.16 11.57 14.70
N SER A 224 1.07 11.24 13.77
CA SER A 224 0.70 10.92 12.39
C SER A 224 0.08 9.51 12.26
N ALA A 225 -0.05 8.74 13.36
CA ALA A 225 -0.72 7.43 13.39
C ALA A 225 -2.17 7.48 12.90
N ARG A 226 -2.92 8.51 13.27
CA ARG A 226 -4.29 8.69 12.78
C ARG A 226 -4.30 8.93 11.26
N GLY A 227 -3.41 9.80 10.78
CA GLY A 227 -3.25 10.07 9.35
C GLY A 227 -2.86 8.81 8.56
N ALA A 228 -1.96 7.99 9.10
CA ALA A 228 -1.53 6.75 8.47
C ALA A 228 -2.70 5.75 8.32
N ASN A 229 -3.55 5.64 9.34
CA ASN A 229 -4.77 4.83 9.26
C ASN A 229 -5.75 5.35 8.22
N SER A 230 -5.95 6.68 8.12
CA SER A 230 -6.78 7.30 7.08
C SER A 230 -6.26 6.98 5.68
N TRP A 231 -4.95 7.11 5.46
CA TRP A 231 -4.35 6.76 4.17
C TRP A 231 -4.50 5.28 3.82
N ILE A 232 -4.34 4.37 4.79
CA ILE A 232 -4.58 2.94 4.57
C ILE A 232 -6.03 2.70 4.13
N TYR A 233 -6.99 3.36 4.77
CA TYR A 233 -8.40 3.26 4.40
C TYR A 233 -8.66 3.76 2.98
N GLU A 234 -8.14 4.95 2.63
CA GLU A 234 -8.26 5.50 1.28
C GLU A 234 -7.59 4.62 0.22
N ASN A 235 -6.40 4.10 0.49
CA ASN A 235 -5.70 3.14 -0.36
C ASN A 235 -6.56 1.91 -0.62
N ASN A 236 -7.17 1.35 0.42
CA ASN A 236 -8.03 0.17 0.28
C ASN A 236 -9.28 0.47 -0.54
N LEU A 237 -9.88 1.66 -0.40
CA LEU A 237 -10.99 2.08 -1.27
C LEU A 237 -10.55 2.20 -2.74
N LYS A 238 -9.37 2.77 -3.00
CA LYS A 238 -8.83 2.87 -4.37
C LYS A 238 -8.49 1.51 -4.96
N ILE A 239 -7.88 0.61 -4.17
CA ILE A 239 -7.61 -0.79 -4.57
C ILE A 239 -8.92 -1.51 -4.86
N SER A 240 -9.91 -1.43 -3.97
CA SER A 240 -11.22 -2.06 -4.16
C SER A 240 -11.90 -1.55 -5.43
N LYS A 241 -11.91 -0.23 -5.64
CA LYS A 241 -12.48 0.38 -6.84
C LYS A 241 -11.74 -0.06 -8.11
N TYR A 242 -10.40 -0.14 -8.07
CA TYR A 242 -9.62 -0.63 -9.19
C TYR A 242 -9.95 -2.10 -9.50
N LEU A 243 -10.02 -2.96 -8.48
CA LEU A 243 -10.41 -4.35 -8.62
C LEU A 243 -11.85 -4.50 -9.15
N ASP A 244 -12.78 -3.67 -8.69
CA ASP A 244 -14.16 -3.63 -9.21
C ASP A 244 -14.21 -3.22 -10.69
N THR A 245 -13.26 -2.40 -11.15
CA THR A 245 -13.15 -1.98 -12.56
C THR A 245 -12.28 -2.89 -13.43
N LYS A 246 -11.41 -3.72 -12.84
CA LYS A 246 -10.55 -4.64 -13.58
C LYS A 246 -11.41 -5.82 -14.06
N LYS A 247 -11.67 -5.87 -15.36
CA LYS A 247 -12.35 -7.01 -15.97
C LYS A 247 -11.44 -8.23 -15.98
N THR A 248 -11.99 -9.39 -15.63
CA THR A 248 -11.40 -10.70 -15.87
C THR A 248 -11.36 -10.94 -17.37
N LYS A 249 -10.15 -11.05 -17.93
CA LYS A 249 -9.94 -11.32 -19.35
C LYS A 249 -9.95 -12.81 -19.60
N ILE A 250 -10.90 -13.24 -20.42
CA ILE A 250 -11.04 -14.61 -20.89
C ILE A 250 -10.55 -14.63 -22.33
N LEU A 251 -9.43 -15.31 -22.57
CA LEU A 251 -8.90 -15.52 -23.90
C LEU A 251 -9.37 -16.87 -24.43
N PHE A 252 -10.30 -16.85 -25.38
CA PHE A 252 -10.75 -18.01 -26.12
C PHE A 252 -9.93 -18.21 -27.39
N LEU A 253 -9.31 -19.38 -27.51
CA LEU A 253 -8.44 -19.80 -28.59
C LEU A 253 -9.09 -20.96 -29.33
N ALA A 254 -9.34 -20.77 -30.63
CA ALA A 254 -9.91 -21.78 -31.50
C ALA A 254 -8.97 -22.14 -32.65
N ALA A 255 -8.82 -23.44 -32.91
CA ALA A 255 -8.09 -23.97 -34.06
C ALA A 255 -8.95 -25.04 -34.76
N ASN A 256 -9.16 -24.88 -36.07
CA ASN A 256 -9.97 -25.80 -36.87
C ASN A 256 -9.30 -26.03 -38.23
N PRO A 257 -8.14 -26.73 -38.26
CA PRO A 257 -7.35 -26.89 -39.47
C PRO A 257 -8.14 -27.53 -40.61
N ILE A 258 -7.83 -27.13 -41.85
CA ILE A 258 -8.61 -27.49 -43.05
C ILE A 258 -8.58 -29.00 -43.37
N ASP A 259 -7.60 -29.73 -42.84
CA ASP A 259 -7.39 -31.17 -43.03
C ASP A 259 -7.83 -32.00 -41.81
N SER A 260 -8.64 -31.42 -40.92
CA SER A 260 -9.21 -32.07 -39.73
C SER A 260 -10.73 -32.12 -39.75
N ASP A 261 -11.33 -32.94 -38.89
CA ASP A 261 -12.78 -32.97 -38.72
C ASP A 261 -13.29 -31.63 -38.19
N ARG A 262 -14.37 -31.11 -38.79
CA ARG A 262 -14.88 -29.79 -38.42
C ARG A 262 -15.60 -29.83 -37.06
N LEU A 263 -15.08 -29.09 -36.09
CA LEU A 263 -15.72 -28.86 -34.77
C LEU A 263 -16.67 -27.65 -34.79
N ARG A 264 -17.68 -27.63 -33.90
CA ARG A 264 -18.62 -26.49 -33.77
C ARG A 264 -18.10 -25.44 -32.78
N LEU A 265 -16.85 -25.00 -32.99
CA LEU A 265 -16.19 -24.01 -32.14
C LEU A 265 -16.94 -22.67 -32.08
N ASP A 266 -17.58 -22.28 -33.19
CA ASP A 266 -18.45 -21.11 -33.28
C ASP A 266 -19.63 -21.19 -32.31
N GLU A 267 -20.24 -22.37 -32.17
CA GLU A 267 -21.36 -22.58 -31.27
C GLU A 267 -20.90 -22.50 -29.81
N GLU A 268 -19.76 -23.13 -29.49
CA GLU A 268 -19.21 -23.10 -28.14
C GLU A 268 -18.97 -21.66 -27.66
N ILE A 269 -18.28 -20.84 -28.46
CA ILE A 269 -17.98 -19.46 -28.05
C ILE A 269 -19.22 -18.58 -27.99
N ASN A 270 -20.17 -18.76 -28.90
CA ASN A 270 -21.44 -18.03 -28.86
C ASN A 270 -22.23 -18.36 -27.58
N GLN A 271 -22.21 -19.62 -27.16
CA GLN A 271 -22.86 -20.03 -25.92
C GLN A 271 -22.13 -19.48 -24.69
N ILE A 272 -20.79 -19.47 -24.67
CA ILE A 272 -20.00 -18.84 -23.60
C ILE A 272 -20.31 -17.35 -23.49
N ASP A 273 -20.25 -16.61 -24.60
CA ASP A 273 -20.55 -15.18 -24.66
C ASP A 273 -21.97 -14.88 -24.15
N LYS A 274 -22.95 -15.70 -24.55
CA LYS A 274 -24.33 -15.59 -24.05
C LYS A 274 -24.41 -15.80 -22.54
N GLN A 275 -23.75 -16.81 -21.98
CA GLN A 275 -23.76 -17.05 -20.53
C GLN A 275 -23.14 -15.87 -19.77
N LEU A 276 -21.99 -15.36 -20.25
CA LEU A 276 -21.32 -14.23 -19.61
C LEU A 276 -22.17 -12.95 -19.66
N LYS A 277 -22.83 -12.67 -20.79
CA LYS A 277 -23.73 -11.51 -20.93
C LYS A 277 -24.96 -11.58 -20.04
N MET A 278 -25.45 -12.79 -19.76
CA MET A 278 -26.60 -13.02 -18.87
C MET A 278 -26.21 -13.08 -17.39
N ALA A 279 -24.91 -13.13 -17.08
CA ALA A 279 -24.45 -13.35 -15.73
C ALA A 279 -24.62 -12.13 -14.81
N GLN A 280 -24.65 -12.38 -13.49
CA GLN A 280 -24.75 -11.32 -12.50
C GLN A 280 -23.55 -10.35 -12.57
N LEU A 281 -22.36 -10.88 -12.85
CA LEU A 281 -21.12 -10.13 -12.97
C LEU A 281 -20.73 -9.86 -14.43
N ARG A 282 -21.71 -9.74 -15.35
CA ARG A 282 -21.47 -9.57 -16.80
C ARG A 282 -20.48 -8.44 -17.14
N ASP A 283 -20.50 -7.35 -16.37
CA ASP A 283 -19.67 -6.17 -16.63
C ASP A 283 -18.21 -6.37 -16.15
N SER A 284 -17.95 -7.44 -15.39
CA SER A 284 -16.64 -7.83 -14.85
C SER A 284 -15.84 -8.73 -15.80
N PHE A 285 -16.35 -9.09 -16.97
CA PHE A 285 -15.65 -9.96 -17.92
C PHE A 285 -15.37 -9.28 -19.26
N GLU A 286 -14.23 -9.62 -19.84
CA GLU A 286 -13.86 -9.29 -21.21
C GLU A 286 -13.53 -10.60 -21.95
N LEU A 287 -14.36 -10.98 -22.91
CA LEU A 287 -14.16 -12.18 -23.72
C LEU A 287 -13.44 -11.81 -25.02
N ILE A 288 -12.21 -12.31 -25.17
CA ILE A 288 -11.32 -12.07 -26.30
C ILE A 288 -11.25 -13.35 -27.13
N GLN A 289 -11.58 -13.28 -28.41
CA GLN A 289 -11.65 -14.45 -29.29
C GLN A 289 -10.50 -14.40 -30.31
N LYS A 290 -9.78 -15.51 -30.47
CA LYS A 290 -8.75 -15.68 -31.50
C LYS A 290 -8.93 -17.00 -32.22
N TRP A 291 -8.91 -16.91 -33.55
CA TRP A 291 -9.20 -17.99 -34.48
C TRP A 291 -7.98 -18.31 -35.33
N ALA A 292 -7.99 -19.47 -35.98
CA ALA A 292 -6.94 -19.89 -36.92
C ALA A 292 -5.53 -19.79 -36.32
N LEU A 293 -5.41 -20.14 -35.03
CA LEU A 293 -4.23 -19.80 -34.25
C LEU A 293 -3.04 -20.67 -34.65
N SER A 294 -1.94 -20.04 -35.05
CA SER A 294 -0.66 -20.71 -35.20
C SER A 294 0.14 -20.76 -33.88
N PRO A 295 1.12 -21.67 -33.73
CA PRO A 295 1.95 -21.73 -32.52
C PRO A 295 2.72 -20.43 -32.23
N MET A 296 3.05 -19.64 -33.25
CA MET A 296 3.74 -18.36 -33.05
C MET A 296 2.76 -17.28 -32.56
N GLU A 297 1.55 -17.25 -33.12
CA GLU A 297 0.49 -16.34 -32.67
C GLU A 297 0.04 -16.64 -31.25
N LEU A 298 0.07 -17.92 -30.82
CA LEU A 298 -0.24 -18.28 -29.43
C LEU A 298 0.63 -17.48 -28.42
N GLN A 299 1.93 -17.36 -28.68
CA GLN A 299 2.82 -16.57 -27.81
C GLN A 299 2.45 -15.09 -27.84
N GLN A 300 2.27 -14.54 -29.04
CA GLN A 300 1.96 -13.13 -29.23
C GLN A 300 0.64 -12.74 -28.55
N VAL A 301 -0.40 -13.55 -28.70
CA VAL A 301 -1.71 -13.32 -28.12
C VAL A 301 -1.67 -13.36 -26.59
N LEU A 302 -0.93 -14.29 -25.98
CA LEU A 302 -0.76 -14.33 -24.53
C LEU A 302 -0.06 -13.07 -24.00
N LEU A 303 0.96 -12.58 -24.72
CA LEU A 303 1.67 -11.34 -24.39
C LEU A 303 0.79 -10.09 -24.56
N ASP A 304 0.06 -9.99 -25.67
CA ASP A 304 -0.73 -8.81 -26.02
C ASP A 304 -1.91 -8.61 -25.06
N HIS A 305 -2.53 -9.71 -24.64
CA HIS A 305 -3.79 -9.64 -23.89
C HIS A 305 -3.62 -9.85 -22.38
N ASN A 306 -2.53 -10.52 -21.94
CA ASN A 306 -2.26 -10.87 -20.54
C ASN A 306 -3.51 -11.39 -19.80
N PRO A 307 -4.10 -12.51 -20.26
CA PRO A 307 -5.39 -12.99 -19.79
C PRO A 307 -5.36 -13.54 -18.36
N ASP A 308 -6.52 -13.59 -17.71
CA ASP A 308 -6.68 -14.22 -16.40
C ASP A 308 -7.19 -15.68 -16.55
N ILE A 309 -7.91 -15.99 -17.64
CA ILE A 309 -8.38 -17.33 -18.04
C ILE A 309 -8.04 -17.58 -19.51
N VAL A 310 -7.45 -18.73 -19.82
CA VAL A 310 -7.23 -19.19 -21.21
C VAL A 310 -8.10 -20.40 -21.49
N HIS A 311 -8.92 -20.34 -22.54
CA HIS A 311 -9.75 -21.45 -23.00
C HIS A 311 -9.32 -21.85 -24.39
N PHE A 312 -8.78 -23.06 -24.52
CA PHE A 312 -8.50 -23.66 -25.81
C PHE A 312 -9.62 -24.61 -26.19
N SER A 313 -10.16 -24.43 -27.38
CA SER A 313 -11.10 -25.37 -27.99
C SER A 313 -10.61 -25.78 -29.38
N GLY A 314 -10.53 -27.08 -29.61
CA GLY A 314 -9.97 -27.64 -30.83
C GLY A 314 -9.58 -29.11 -30.66
N HIS A 315 -8.86 -29.62 -31.65
CA HIS A 315 -8.41 -31.01 -31.63
C HIS A 315 -7.28 -31.23 -30.62
N GLY A 316 -7.29 -32.39 -29.99
CA GLY A 316 -6.28 -32.81 -29.02
C GLY A 316 -5.75 -34.21 -29.34
N LEU A 317 -4.50 -34.43 -28.98
CA LEU A 317 -3.76 -35.68 -29.14
C LEU A 317 -3.17 -36.10 -27.79
N ILE A 318 -2.78 -37.36 -27.66
CA ILE A 318 -2.17 -37.89 -26.43
C ILE A 318 -0.91 -37.09 -26.03
N ASP A 319 -0.19 -36.55 -27.01
CA ASP A 319 1.10 -35.86 -26.85
C ASP A 319 1.06 -34.36 -27.15
N GLY A 320 -0.10 -33.77 -27.46
CA GLY A 320 -0.23 -32.32 -27.70
C GLY A 320 -1.64 -31.82 -28.00
N ILE A 321 -1.75 -30.55 -28.37
CA ILE A 321 -2.95 -29.97 -28.99
C ILE A 321 -2.67 -29.63 -30.45
N VAL A 322 -3.70 -29.61 -31.27
CA VAL A 322 -3.56 -29.27 -32.70
C VAL A 322 -3.88 -27.80 -32.91
N LEU A 323 -2.91 -27.08 -33.46
CA LEU A 323 -3.06 -25.70 -33.93
C LEU A 323 -2.98 -25.66 -35.47
N GLU A 324 -3.17 -24.47 -36.05
CA GLU A 324 -3.01 -24.28 -37.48
C GLU A 324 -1.54 -23.97 -37.86
N GLY A 325 -1.05 -24.63 -38.91
CA GLY A 325 0.20 -24.29 -39.57
C GLY A 325 0.03 -23.07 -40.48
N GLU A 326 1.14 -22.53 -40.98
CA GLU A 326 1.13 -21.42 -41.95
C GLU A 326 0.41 -21.79 -43.26
N ASP A 327 0.28 -23.08 -43.56
CA ASP A 327 -0.46 -23.62 -44.69
C ASP A 327 -1.93 -23.96 -44.38
N GLY A 328 -2.42 -23.58 -43.19
CA GLY A 328 -3.79 -23.85 -42.70
C GLY A 328 -4.03 -25.29 -42.25
N LYS A 329 -2.99 -26.15 -42.27
CA LYS A 329 -3.09 -27.56 -41.89
C LYS A 329 -2.81 -27.81 -40.42
N ALA A 330 -3.17 -29.00 -39.95
CA ALA A 330 -2.95 -29.43 -38.59
C ALA A 330 -1.45 -29.42 -38.22
N LYS A 331 -1.12 -28.71 -37.15
CA LYS A 331 0.21 -28.68 -36.55
C LYS A 331 0.14 -29.04 -35.08
N ASN A 332 0.74 -30.18 -34.71
CA ASN A 332 0.78 -30.62 -33.32
C ASN A 332 1.73 -29.74 -32.50
N VAL A 333 1.25 -29.22 -31.38
CA VAL A 333 2.04 -28.55 -30.35
C VAL A 333 2.16 -29.48 -29.17
N SER A 334 3.38 -29.95 -28.92
CA SER A 334 3.64 -30.97 -27.90
C SER A 334 3.32 -30.50 -26.48
N THR A 335 3.00 -31.45 -25.60
CA THR A 335 2.80 -31.24 -24.16
C THR A 335 3.94 -30.46 -23.53
N GLY A 336 5.19 -30.76 -23.88
CA GLY A 336 6.36 -30.05 -23.37
C GLY A 336 6.44 -28.59 -23.83
N ALA A 337 6.07 -28.32 -25.08
CA ALA A 337 6.02 -26.94 -25.59
C ALA A 337 4.91 -26.13 -24.91
N LEU A 338 3.73 -26.74 -24.69
CA LEU A 338 2.62 -26.13 -23.95
C LEU A 338 2.98 -25.84 -22.49
N ALA A 339 3.60 -26.79 -21.79
CA ALA A 339 4.05 -26.55 -20.41
C ALA A 339 5.07 -25.40 -20.34
N ASN A 340 6.00 -25.35 -21.29
CA ASN A 340 7.01 -24.29 -21.33
C ASN A 340 6.42 -22.91 -21.62
N ILE A 341 5.44 -22.78 -22.53
CA ILE A 341 4.83 -21.47 -22.79
C ILE A 341 4.11 -20.95 -21.55
N PHE A 342 3.37 -21.79 -20.83
CA PHE A 342 2.73 -21.38 -19.57
C PHE A 342 3.75 -21.18 -18.44
N LYS A 343 4.86 -21.90 -18.40
CA LYS A 343 5.97 -21.61 -17.47
C LYS A 343 6.53 -20.20 -17.66
N ILE A 344 6.67 -19.77 -18.92
CA ILE A 344 7.28 -18.48 -19.28
C ILE A 344 6.25 -17.35 -19.16
N LEU A 345 5.00 -17.60 -19.56
CA LEU A 345 3.96 -16.59 -19.77
C LEU A 345 2.73 -16.74 -18.85
N ALA A 346 2.76 -17.59 -17.81
CA ALA A 346 1.63 -17.75 -16.89
C ALA A 346 1.14 -16.40 -16.38
N GLY A 347 2.04 -15.50 -15.96
CA GLY A 347 1.67 -14.12 -15.60
C GLY A 347 0.48 -14.07 -14.64
N ASN A 348 -0.66 -13.53 -15.12
CA ASN A 348 -1.91 -13.41 -14.38
C ASN A 348 -2.88 -14.60 -14.56
N ILE A 349 -2.52 -15.61 -15.35
CA ILE A 349 -3.38 -16.74 -15.71
C ILE A 349 -3.59 -17.60 -14.48
N SER A 350 -4.83 -17.59 -14.00
CA SER A 350 -5.30 -18.36 -12.85
C SER A 350 -5.97 -19.67 -13.24
N CYS A 351 -6.41 -19.78 -14.49
CA CYS A 351 -7.12 -20.94 -15.01
C CYS A 351 -6.83 -21.17 -16.51
N VAL A 352 -6.57 -22.43 -16.86
CA VAL A 352 -6.48 -22.89 -18.25
C VAL A 352 -7.52 -23.98 -18.47
N VAL A 353 -8.34 -23.86 -19.51
CA VAL A 353 -9.31 -24.87 -19.93
C VAL A 353 -8.87 -25.45 -21.27
N LEU A 354 -8.43 -26.71 -21.28
CA LEU A 354 -8.10 -27.43 -22.49
C LEU A 354 -9.28 -28.31 -22.91
N ASN A 355 -10.25 -27.70 -23.60
CA ASN A 355 -11.40 -28.39 -24.16
C ASN A 355 -11.02 -29.10 -25.48
N ALA A 356 -10.15 -30.10 -25.35
CA ALA A 356 -9.58 -30.85 -26.46
C ALA A 356 -9.43 -32.32 -26.03
N CYS A 357 -9.66 -33.25 -26.96
CA CYS A 357 -9.60 -34.69 -26.69
C CYS A 357 -8.23 -35.10 -26.10
N TYR A 358 -8.24 -35.96 -25.08
CA TYR A 358 -7.03 -36.49 -24.44
C TYR A 358 -6.08 -35.43 -23.85
N SER A 359 -6.58 -34.23 -23.53
CA SER A 359 -5.77 -33.12 -23.00
C SER A 359 -5.31 -33.28 -21.53
N SER A 360 -5.58 -34.40 -20.87
CA SER A 360 -5.22 -34.60 -19.45
C SER A 360 -3.71 -34.58 -19.17
N ASN A 361 -2.88 -35.05 -20.11
CA ASN A 361 -1.43 -35.04 -19.96
C ASN A 361 -0.86 -33.61 -20.06
N GLN A 362 -1.44 -32.81 -20.95
CA GLN A 362 -1.14 -31.40 -21.16
C GLN A 362 -1.58 -30.61 -19.94
N ALA A 363 -2.78 -30.89 -19.42
CA ALA A 363 -3.29 -30.28 -18.20
C ALA A 363 -2.34 -30.53 -17.02
N LEU A 364 -1.87 -31.76 -16.84
CA LEU A 364 -0.93 -32.11 -15.77
C LEU A 364 0.40 -31.35 -15.90
N ALA A 365 0.92 -31.23 -17.12
CA ALA A 365 2.17 -30.51 -17.35
C ALA A 365 2.04 -29.00 -17.10
N ILE A 366 0.90 -28.40 -17.46
CA ILE A 366 0.62 -26.97 -17.25
C ILE A 366 0.31 -26.66 -15.78
N ASN A 367 -0.31 -27.60 -15.05
CA ASN A 367 -0.68 -27.42 -13.64
C ASN A 367 0.53 -27.12 -12.73
N SER A 368 1.76 -27.44 -13.17
CA SER A 368 2.97 -27.05 -12.43
C SER A 368 3.21 -25.53 -12.39
N HIS A 369 2.47 -24.76 -13.20
CA HIS A 369 2.69 -23.33 -13.44
C HIS A 369 1.41 -22.48 -13.36
N VAL A 370 0.23 -23.10 -13.44
CA VAL A 370 -1.08 -22.42 -13.42
C VAL A 370 -1.97 -23.03 -12.32
N PRO A 371 -2.58 -22.22 -11.43
CA PRO A 371 -3.35 -22.70 -10.27
C PRO A 371 -4.46 -23.72 -10.57
N HIS A 372 -5.15 -23.57 -11.70
CA HIS A 372 -6.23 -24.46 -12.09
C HIS A 372 -6.09 -24.85 -13.55
N VAL A 373 -6.08 -26.14 -13.85
CA VAL A 373 -6.08 -26.60 -15.24
C VAL A 373 -7.15 -27.66 -15.45
N VAL A 374 -8.05 -27.39 -16.39
CA VAL A 374 -9.05 -28.34 -16.86
C VAL A 374 -8.51 -29.06 -18.10
N GLY A 375 -8.65 -30.38 -18.13
CA GLY A 375 -8.37 -31.19 -19.31
C GLY A 375 -9.36 -32.34 -19.46
N MET A 376 -9.25 -33.08 -20.56
CA MET A 376 -10.15 -34.17 -20.92
C MET A 376 -9.38 -35.49 -20.96
N LYS A 377 -9.85 -36.51 -20.23
CA LYS A 377 -9.18 -37.84 -20.19
C LYS A 377 -9.29 -38.60 -21.51
N LYS A 378 -10.34 -38.32 -22.30
CA LYS A 378 -10.76 -39.11 -23.46
C LYS A 378 -11.23 -38.19 -24.60
N ALA A 379 -11.59 -38.80 -25.72
CA ALA A 379 -12.34 -38.12 -26.77
C ALA A 379 -13.72 -37.72 -26.25
N MET A 380 -14.03 -36.43 -26.34
CA MET A 380 -15.27 -35.85 -25.85
C MET A 380 -16.18 -35.51 -27.04
N PRO A 381 -17.46 -35.93 -27.02
CA PRO A 381 -18.43 -35.47 -28.00
C PRO A 381 -18.57 -33.94 -28.00
N ASP A 382 -18.78 -33.35 -29.16
CA ASP A 382 -18.80 -31.91 -29.35
C ASP A 382 -19.98 -31.23 -28.64
N ASP A 383 -21.14 -31.89 -28.54
CA ASP A 383 -22.28 -31.44 -27.71
C ASP A 383 -21.97 -31.47 -26.20
N ALA A 384 -21.29 -32.51 -25.72
CA ALA A 384 -20.80 -32.58 -24.35
C ALA A 384 -19.80 -31.45 -24.06
N ALA A 385 -18.86 -31.18 -24.99
CA ALA A 385 -17.86 -30.13 -24.85
C ALA A 385 -18.49 -28.74 -24.73
N ILE A 386 -19.53 -28.45 -25.53
CA ILE A 386 -20.31 -27.22 -25.46
C ILE A 386 -21.07 -27.14 -24.12
N ALA A 387 -21.76 -28.22 -23.72
CA ALA A 387 -22.51 -28.26 -22.47
C ALA A 387 -21.61 -28.03 -21.24
N PHE A 388 -20.41 -28.60 -21.25
CA PHE A 388 -19.38 -28.34 -20.24
C PHE A 388 -19.02 -26.86 -20.16
N SER A 389 -18.66 -26.25 -21.29
CA SER A 389 -18.29 -24.84 -21.35
C SER A 389 -19.41 -23.91 -20.88
N VAL A 390 -20.66 -24.21 -21.26
CA VAL A 390 -21.85 -23.47 -20.79
C VAL A 390 -21.97 -23.53 -19.26
N GLY A 391 -21.91 -24.72 -18.67
CA GLY A 391 -22.01 -24.88 -17.22
C GLY A 391 -20.84 -24.21 -16.48
N PHE A 392 -19.63 -24.34 -17.01
CA PHE A 392 -18.42 -23.74 -16.47
C PHE A 392 -18.51 -22.21 -16.42
N TYR A 393 -18.78 -21.56 -17.55
CA TYR A 393 -18.86 -20.10 -17.61
C TYR A 393 -20.11 -19.52 -16.95
N LYS A 394 -21.17 -20.30 -16.77
CA LYS A 394 -22.29 -19.94 -15.88
C LYS A 394 -21.82 -19.83 -14.42
N GLY A 395 -20.98 -20.76 -13.97
CA GLY A 395 -20.36 -20.70 -12.64
C GLY A 395 -19.42 -19.51 -12.48
N ILE A 396 -18.50 -19.33 -13.43
CA ILE A 396 -17.57 -18.19 -13.45
C ILE A 396 -18.32 -16.86 -13.48
N GLY A 397 -19.29 -16.71 -14.37
CA GLY A 397 -20.13 -15.50 -14.47
C GLY A 397 -20.92 -15.18 -13.21
N ALA A 398 -21.23 -16.19 -12.40
CA ALA A 398 -21.90 -16.04 -11.09
C ALA A 398 -20.91 -15.77 -9.93
N GLY A 399 -19.62 -15.55 -10.22
CA GLY A 399 -18.59 -15.29 -9.22
C GLY A 399 -18.24 -16.51 -8.36
N LYS A 400 -18.45 -17.73 -8.87
CA LYS A 400 -18.10 -18.94 -8.15
C LYS A 400 -16.61 -19.30 -8.32
N PRO A 401 -15.99 -19.95 -7.31
CA PRO A 401 -14.66 -20.53 -7.45
C PRO A 401 -14.57 -21.51 -8.62
N VAL A 402 -13.36 -21.71 -9.15
CA VAL A 402 -13.11 -22.54 -10.35
C VAL A 402 -13.58 -23.99 -10.13
N GLU A 403 -13.43 -24.53 -8.92
CA GLU A 403 -13.87 -25.88 -8.56
C GLU A 403 -15.39 -26.03 -8.65
N VAL A 404 -16.12 -24.99 -8.22
CA VAL A 404 -17.58 -24.96 -8.32
C VAL A 404 -18.02 -24.75 -9.77
N ALA A 405 -17.33 -23.89 -10.52
CA ALA A 405 -17.57 -23.72 -11.95
C ALA A 405 -17.32 -25.02 -12.72
N PHE A 406 -16.25 -25.74 -12.41
CA PHE A 406 -15.95 -27.06 -12.97
C PHE A 406 -17.07 -28.06 -12.68
N ALA A 407 -17.52 -28.15 -11.42
CA ALA A 407 -18.63 -29.02 -11.05
C ALA A 407 -19.93 -28.66 -11.80
N LEU A 408 -20.20 -27.37 -12.02
CA LEU A 408 -21.32 -26.91 -12.83
C LEU A 408 -21.16 -27.26 -14.32
N GLY A 409 -19.93 -27.23 -14.85
CA GLY A 409 -19.62 -27.71 -16.20
C GLY A 409 -19.92 -29.20 -16.36
N VAL A 410 -19.43 -30.03 -15.44
CA VAL A 410 -19.72 -31.47 -15.42
C VAL A 410 -21.22 -31.71 -15.32
N ASN A 411 -21.91 -31.00 -14.44
CA ASN A 411 -23.37 -31.11 -14.31
C ASN A 411 -24.11 -30.62 -15.56
N GLY A 412 -23.58 -29.65 -16.30
CA GLY A 412 -24.13 -29.21 -17.59
C GLY A 412 -24.19 -30.35 -18.61
N ILE A 413 -23.14 -31.19 -18.68
CA ILE A 413 -23.11 -32.40 -19.52
C ILE A 413 -24.24 -33.36 -19.12
N GLU A 414 -24.41 -33.58 -17.81
CA GLU A 414 -25.44 -34.49 -17.28
C GLU A 414 -26.86 -34.00 -17.56
N LEU A 415 -27.11 -32.69 -17.41
CA LEU A 415 -28.41 -32.06 -17.63
C LEU A 415 -28.86 -32.12 -19.09
N GLU A 416 -27.93 -31.98 -20.02
CA GLU A 416 -28.20 -32.13 -21.46
C GLU A 416 -28.33 -33.61 -21.89
N GLY A 417 -28.08 -34.55 -20.97
CA GLY A 417 -28.13 -35.99 -21.26
C GLY A 417 -26.98 -36.48 -22.15
N CYS A 418 -25.90 -35.72 -22.23
CA CYS A 418 -24.72 -36.06 -23.02
C CYS A 418 -23.88 -37.13 -22.30
N SER A 419 -23.24 -38.02 -23.07
CA SER A 419 -22.25 -38.94 -22.52
C SER A 419 -20.93 -38.23 -22.24
N GLY A 420 -20.16 -38.69 -21.25
CA GLY A 420 -18.80 -38.22 -21.00
C GLY A 420 -18.66 -37.20 -19.86
N SER A 421 -19.61 -37.13 -18.93
CA SER A 421 -19.49 -36.29 -17.72
C SER A 421 -18.30 -36.68 -16.83
N ASP A 422 -17.78 -37.90 -16.95
CA ASP A 422 -16.59 -38.40 -16.24
C ASP A 422 -15.26 -38.05 -16.94
N PHE A 423 -15.31 -37.42 -18.12
CA PHE A 423 -14.13 -37.13 -18.93
C PHE A 423 -13.36 -35.88 -18.50
N PRO A 424 -14.01 -34.76 -18.14
CA PRO A 424 -13.30 -33.60 -17.63
C PRO A 424 -12.56 -33.92 -16.33
N ILE A 425 -11.37 -33.35 -16.16
CA ILE A 425 -10.63 -33.30 -14.90
C ILE A 425 -10.29 -31.86 -14.57
N LEU A 426 -10.28 -31.55 -13.28
CA LEU A 426 -9.69 -30.34 -12.75
C LEU A 426 -8.45 -30.74 -11.95
N LEU A 427 -7.32 -30.14 -12.28
CA LEU A 427 -6.09 -30.20 -11.50
C LEU A 427 -5.93 -28.86 -10.79
N PRO A 428 -6.01 -28.82 -9.44
CA PRO A 428 -5.57 -27.67 -8.65
C PRO A 428 -4.06 -27.78 -8.35
N ILE A 429 -3.41 -26.65 -8.09
CA ILE A 429 -2.05 -26.59 -7.52
C ILE A 429 -2.02 -27.01 -6.05
#